data_AF-A0A3D0QV49-F1
#
_entry.id   AF-A0A3D0QV49-F1
#
_cell.length_a   1.000
_cell.length_b   1.000
_cell.length_c   1.000
_cell.angle_alpha   90.00
_cell.angle_beta   90.00
_cell.angle_gamma   90.00
#
_symmetry.space_group_name_H-M   'P 1'
#
loop_
_entity.id
_entity.type
_entity.pdbx_description
1 polymer ?
#
loop_
_entity_poly.entity_id
_entity_poly.type
_entity_poly.pdbx_seq_one_letter_code
_entity_poly.pdbx_strand_id
1 'polypeptide(L)' 'MSLHGLLDAVVRDPALAEAVKAASDGHRPHLDLVGPPAARPLTVAALARSASRPVLAVTATGREAEDLAGALRSLLPP' A
#
# COMPACT_ATOMS: atom_id res chain seq x y z
N MET A 1 4.26 2.91 17.37
CA MET A 1 5.42 3.72 16.95
C MET A 1 5.16 4.22 15.54
N SER A 2 5.60 5.42 15.19
CA SER A 2 5.34 6.04 13.87
C SER A 2 6.46 5.70 12.88
N LEU A 3 6.08 5.17 11.71
CA LEU A 3 6.94 4.79 10.58
C LEU A 3 6.60 5.56 9.29
N HIS A 4 5.86 6.67 9.37
CA HIS A 4 5.40 7.45 8.22
C HIS A 4 6.51 7.78 7.20
N GLY A 5 7.68 8.24 7.68
CA GLY A 5 8.79 8.64 6.81
C GLY A 5 9.41 7.50 6.00
N LEU A 6 9.18 6.23 6.39
CA LEU A 6 9.66 5.08 5.63
C LEU A 6 9.00 5.00 4.26
N LEU A 7 7.78 5.50 4.14
CA LEU A 7 7.08 5.50 2.86
C LEU A 7 7.78 6.37 1.81
N ASP A 8 8.50 7.43 2.19
CA ASP A 8 9.23 8.30 1.23
C ASP A 8 10.41 7.58 0.56
N ALA A 9 11.00 6.59 1.25
CA ALA A 9 12.00 5.72 0.67
C ALA A 9 11.35 4.63 -0.21
N VAL A 10 10.26 4.03 0.27
CA VAL A 10 9.60 2.89 -0.38
C VAL A 10 8.96 3.25 -1.72
N VAL A 11 8.34 4.43 -1.88
CA VAL A 11 7.78 4.84 -3.19
C VAL A 11 8.85 5.13 -4.25
N ARG A 12 10.15 5.12 -3.90
CA ARG A 12 11.22 5.22 -4.90
C ARG A 12 11.54 3.88 -5.58
N ASP A 13 10.99 2.78 -5.07
CA ASP A 13 11.04 1.50 -5.77
C ASP A 13 10.25 1.59 -7.09
N PRO A 14 10.85 1.20 -8.24
CA PRO A 14 10.21 1.36 -9.54
C PRO A 14 8.89 0.60 -9.68
N ALA A 15 8.76 -0.60 -9.08
CA ALA A 15 7.54 -1.39 -9.20
C ALA A 15 6.39 -0.76 -8.41
N LEU A 16 6.68 -0.24 -7.22
CA LEU A 16 5.72 0.51 -6.40
C LEU A 16 5.33 1.85 -7.05
N ALA A 17 6.30 2.57 -7.63
CA ALA A 17 6.03 3.82 -8.34
C ALA A 17 5.08 3.61 -9.52
N GLU A 18 5.32 2.57 -10.33
CA GLU A 18 4.42 2.22 -11.43
C GLU A 18 3.04 1.77 -10.95
N ALA A 19 2.95 1.05 -9.83
CA ALA A 19 1.68 0.67 -9.24
C ALA A 19 0.84 1.89 -8.79
N VAL A 20 1.49 2.83 -8.11
CA VAL A 20 0.86 4.10 -7.70
C VAL A 20 0.42 4.90 -8.90
N LYS A 21 1.27 5.03 -9.92
CA LYS A 21 0.94 5.74 -11.15
C LYS A 21 -0.25 5.11 -11.86
N ALA A 22 -0.25 3.78 -12.04
CA ALA A 22 -1.37 3.06 -12.66
C ALA A 22 -2.70 3.27 -11.90
N ALA A 23 -2.66 3.26 -10.56
CA ALA A 23 -3.84 3.50 -9.73
C ALA A 23 -4.35 4.96 -9.80
N SER A 24 -3.41 5.92 -9.89
CA SER A 24 -3.70 7.36 -10.02
C SER A 24 -4.32 7.69 -11.37
N ASP A 25 -3.70 7.17 -12.43
CA ASP A 25 -4.12 7.37 -13.81
C ASP A 25 -5.51 6.76 -14.07
N GLY A 26 -5.84 5.64 -13.42
CA GLY A 26 -7.17 5.00 -13.52
C GLY A 26 -7.46 4.31 -14.86
N HIS A 27 -6.51 4.31 -15.80
CA HIS A 27 -6.67 3.70 -17.12
C HIS A 27 -6.45 2.17 -17.15
N ARG A 28 -5.88 1.60 -16.08
CA ARG A 28 -5.65 0.14 -15.98
C ARG A 28 -6.72 -0.46 -15.06
N PRO A 29 -7.64 -1.31 -15.56
CA PRO A 29 -8.70 -1.90 -14.74
C PRO A 29 -8.14 -2.96 -13.76
N HIS A 30 -7.01 -3.59 -14.11
CA HIS A 30 -6.37 -4.62 -13.31
C HIS A 30 -4.85 -4.41 -13.28
N LEU A 31 -4.25 -4.72 -12.12
CA LEU A 31 -2.81 -4.70 -11.88
C LEU A 31 -2.47 -5.80 -10.88
N ASP A 32 -1.55 -6.69 -11.27
CA ASP A 32 -1.06 -7.75 -10.39
C ASP A 32 0.31 -7.37 -9.82
N LEU A 33 0.44 -7.45 -8.50
CA LEU A 33 1.68 -7.18 -7.78
C LEU A 33 2.14 -8.46 -7.09
N VAL A 34 3.32 -8.95 -7.48
CA VAL A 34 3.93 -10.15 -6.92
C VAL A 34 5.10 -9.75 -6.03
N GLY A 35 5.12 -10.26 -4.81
CA GLY A 35 6.17 -9.95 -3.86
C GLY A 35 6.03 -10.72 -2.55
N PRO A 36 6.99 -10.55 -1.64
CA PRO A 36 6.92 -11.16 -0.32
C PRO A 36 5.74 -10.61 0.48
N PRO A 37 5.18 -11.38 1.44
CA PRO A 37 4.06 -10.91 2.27
C PRO A 37 4.35 -9.59 2.99
N ALA A 38 5.61 -9.34 3.37
CA ALA A 38 6.06 -8.12 4.01
C ALA A 38 5.89 -6.86 3.15
N ALA A 39 5.76 -6.98 1.82
CA ALA A 39 5.52 -5.85 0.94
C ALA A 39 4.06 -5.35 0.99
N ARG A 40 3.10 -6.18 1.40
CA ARG A 40 1.66 -5.84 1.35
C ARG A 40 1.31 -4.53 2.08
N PRO A 41 1.74 -4.30 3.34
CA PRO A 41 1.40 -3.05 4.04
C PRO A 41 2.04 -1.83 3.38
N LEU A 42 3.25 -1.97 2.85
CA LEU A 42 3.96 -0.91 2.14
C LEU A 42 3.25 -0.53 0.84
N THR A 43 2.82 -1.51 0.05
CA THR A 43 2.05 -1.30 -1.17
C THR A 43 0.72 -0.60 -0.88
N VAL A 44 -0.05 -1.10 0.07
CA VAL A 44 -1.35 -0.52 0.42
C VAL A 44 -1.19 0.90 0.95
N ALA A 45 -0.20 1.16 1.81
CA ALA A 45 0.08 2.50 2.31
C ALA A 45 0.57 3.46 1.21
N ALA A 46 1.40 2.99 0.27
CA ALA A 46 1.84 3.79 -0.87
C ALA A 46 0.67 4.20 -1.76
N LEU A 47 -0.23 3.28 -2.06
CA LEU A 47 -1.47 3.54 -2.81
C LEU A 47 -2.36 4.54 -2.06
N ALA A 48 -2.62 4.32 -0.77
CA ALA A 48 -3.46 5.19 0.04
C ALA A 48 -2.91 6.62 0.15
N ARG A 49 -1.59 6.78 0.30
CA ARG A 49 -0.93 8.09 0.42
C ARG A 49 -0.87 8.84 -0.91
N SER A 50 -0.65 8.14 -2.01
CA SER A 50 -0.11 8.77 -3.22
C SER A 50 -1.04 8.69 -4.43
N ALA A 51 -2.02 7.77 -4.43
CA ALA A 51 -2.95 7.63 -5.56
C ALA A 51 -4.17 8.55 -5.47
N SER A 52 -4.28 9.38 -4.42
CA SER A 52 -5.41 10.30 -4.17
C SER A 52 -6.80 9.65 -4.25
N ARG A 53 -6.90 8.37 -3.88
CA ARG A 53 -8.13 7.56 -3.96
C ARG A 53 -8.28 6.70 -2.70
N PRO A 54 -9.51 6.45 -2.23
CA PRO A 54 -9.75 5.49 -1.16
C PRO A 54 -9.27 4.09 -1.54
N VAL A 55 -8.68 3.38 -0.58
CA VAL A 55 -8.20 2.00 -0.77
C VAL A 55 -8.99 1.05 0.14
N LEU A 56 -9.56 0.01 -0.47
CA LEU A 56 -10.15 -1.13 0.24
C LEU A 56 -9.20 -2.32 0.14
N ALA A 57 -8.62 -2.74 1.26
CA ALA A 57 -7.79 -3.94 1.33
C ALA A 57 -8.64 -5.14 1.77
N VAL A 58 -8.68 -6.19 0.95
CA VAL A 58 -9.38 -7.44 1.23
C VAL A 58 -8.35 -8.53 1.53
N THR A 59 -8.50 -9.19 2.68
CA THR A 59 -7.66 -10.33 3.09
C THR A 59 -8.51 -11.59 3.18
N ALA A 60 -7.87 -12.77 3.19
CA ALA A 60 -8.59 -14.04 3.23
C ALA A 60 -9.15 -14.32 4.63
N THR A 61 -8.48 -13.83 5.68
CA THR A 61 -8.88 -14.04 7.06
C THR A 61 -8.93 -12.75 7.87
N GLY A 62 -9.68 -12.78 8.98
CA GLY A 62 -9.71 -11.68 9.95
C GLY A 62 -8.35 -11.43 10.60
N ARG A 63 -7.56 -12.48 10.85
CA ARG A 63 -6.22 -12.32 11.42
C ARG A 63 -5.29 -11.51 10.51
N GLU A 64 -5.30 -11.82 9.22
CA GLU A 64 -4.53 -11.05 8.23
C GLU A 64 -5.00 -9.60 8.15
N ALA A 65 -6.31 -9.35 8.29
CA ALA A 65 -6.86 -8.00 8.30
C ALA A 65 -6.36 -7.21 9.51
N GLU A 66 -6.36 -7.83 10.70
CA GLU A 66 -5.87 -7.22 11.94
C GLU A 66 -4.37 -6.89 11.86
N ASP A 67 -3.56 -7.83 11.35
CA ASP A 67 -2.12 -7.63 11.18
C ASP A 67 -1.84 -6.51 10.17
N LEU A 68 -2.56 -6.48 9.04
CA LEU A 68 -2.45 -5.41 8.04
C LEU A 68 -2.87 -4.06 8.62
N ALA A 69 -3.98 -3.99 9.35
CA ALA A 69 -4.46 -2.76 9.99
C ALA A 69 -3.45 -2.25 11.04
N GLY A 70 -2.82 -3.15 11.81
CA GLY A 70 -1.76 -2.81 12.76
C GLY A 70 -0.55 -2.17 12.08
N ALA A 71 -0.10 -2.75 10.96
CA ALA A 71 0.99 -2.19 10.18
C ALA A 71 0.62 -0.82 9.58
N LEU A 72 -0.58 -0.69 8.99
CA LEU A 72 -1.03 0.57 8.38
C LEU A 72 -1.17 1.71 9.38
N ARG A 73 -1.63 1.44 10.62
CA ARG A 73 -1.66 2.45 11.71
C ARG A 73 -0.27 3.00 12.07
N SER A 74 0.79 2.28 11.76
CA SER A 74 2.16 2.74 11.98
C SER A 74 2.70 3.52 10.76
N LEU A 75 2.17 3.26 9.56
CA LEU A 75 2.65 3.84 8.30
C LEU A 75 1.86 5.08 7.84
N LEU A 76 0.58 5.17 8.19
CA LEU A 76 -0.33 6.22 7.76
C LEU A 76 -0.69 7.16 8.91
N PRO A 77 -0.83 8.48 8.64
CA PRO A 77 -1.28 9.43 9.65
C PRO A 77 -2.63 8.99 10.27
N PRO A 78 -2.86 9.31 11.55
CA PRO A 78 -4.11 8.98 12.24
C PRO A 78 -5.33 9.70 11.64
#